data_AF-A0A958CSK5-F1
#
_entry.id   AF-A0A958CSK5-F1
#
_cell.length_a   1.000
_cell.length_b   1.000
_cell.length_c   1.000
_cell.angle_alpha   90.00
_cell.angle_beta   90.00
_cell.angle_gamma   90.00
#
_symmetry.space_group_name_H-M   'P 1'
#
loop_
_entity.id
_entity.type
_entity.pdbx_description
1 polymer ?
#
loop_
_entity_poly.entity_id
_entity_poly.type
_entity_poly.pdbx_seq_one_letter_code
_entity_poly.pdbx_strand_id
1 'polypeptide(L)'
;MTNQPLPERGPVVFLKLGGSLITDKTQPETAQLDVLDQLAHELQAARSQAPHLRILLGHGSGSFGHAAAARHDTRRGVNDAAGWLGFAEVADAAARLNRIVVERLLAAGLPVWS
;
A
#
# COMPACT_ATOMS: atom_id res chain seq x y z
N MET A 1 27.79 33.41 -3.96
CA MET A 1 26.81 32.31 -3.94
C MET A 1 27.47 31.13 -3.24
N THR A 2 27.18 30.93 -1.96
CA THR A 2 27.78 29.86 -1.15
C THR A 2 27.19 28.52 -1.56
N ASN A 3 28.06 27.59 -1.94
CA ASN A 3 27.72 26.21 -2.26
C ASN A 3 27.45 25.48 -0.92
N GLN A 4 26.25 25.65 -0.36
CA GLN A 4 25.84 24.87 0.80
C GLN A 4 25.67 23.41 0.34
N PRO A 5 26.31 22.43 1.01
CA PRO A 5 26.05 21.03 0.71
C PRO A 5 24.57 20.74 0.92
N LEU A 6 23.96 20.00 -0.01
CA LEU A 6 22.62 19.48 0.18
C LEU A 6 22.57 18.74 1.53
N PRO A 7 21.52 18.91 2.35
CA PRO A 7 21.44 18.23 3.63
C PRO A 7 21.63 16.73 3.43
N GLU A 8 22.43 16.10 4.31
CA GLU A 8 22.71 14.68 4.23
C GLU A 8 21.40 13.90 4.15
N ARG A 9 21.27 13.10 3.09
CA ARG A 9 20.04 12.32 2.86
C ARG A 9 20.02 11.18 3.87
N GLY A 10 19.10 11.24 4.83
CA GLY A 10 18.86 10.15 5.78
C GLY A 10 18.51 8.82 5.09
N PRO A 11 18.58 7.69 5.82
CA PRO A 11 18.41 6.37 5.24
C PRO A 11 17.04 6.20 4.56
N VAL A 12 17.01 5.38 3.51
CA VAL A 12 15.75 4.92 2.91
C VAL A 12 15.36 3.62 3.60
N VAL A 13 14.17 3.58 4.16
CA VAL A 13 13.59 2.37 4.76
C VAL A 13 12.47 1.88 3.85
N PHE A 14 12.56 0.62 3.44
CA PHE A 14 11.43 -0.07 2.82
C PHE A 14 10.58 -0.71 3.92
N LEU A 15 9.34 -0.23 4.08
CA LEU A 15 8.36 -0.80 5.00
C LEU A 15 7.30 -1.54 4.20
N LYS A 16 7.07 -2.82 4.53
CA LYS A 16 6.02 -3.63 3.90
C LYS A 16 4.92 -3.96 4.90
N LEU A 17 3.71 -3.48 4.63
CA LEU A 17 2.50 -3.86 5.37
C LEU A 17 1.94 -5.18 4.82
N GLY A 18 1.80 -6.18 5.68
CA GLY A 18 1.18 -7.44 5.29
C GLY A 18 -0.30 -7.23 4.94
N GLY A 19 -0.80 -7.86 3.87
CA GLY A 19 -2.21 -7.72 3.49
C GLY A 19 -3.17 -8.16 4.60
N SER A 20 -2.78 -9.13 5.44
CA SER A 20 -3.56 -9.57 6.60
C SER A 20 -3.63 -8.57 7.74
N LEU A 21 -2.68 -7.64 7.81
CA LEU A 21 -2.68 -6.58 8.80
C LEU A 21 -3.71 -5.51 8.43
N ILE A 22 -3.79 -5.17 7.15
CA ILE A 22 -4.58 -4.04 6.65
C ILE A 22 -5.93 -4.42 6.05
N THR A 23 -6.27 -5.71 6.02
CA THR A 23 -7.55 -6.22 5.51
C THR A 23 -8.08 -7.35 6.39
N ASP A 24 -9.40 -7.50 6.41
CA ASP A 24 -10.07 -8.68 6.98
C ASP A 24 -9.99 -9.83 5.96
N LYS A 25 -9.37 -10.95 6.34
CA LYS A 25 -9.25 -12.14 5.48
C LYS A 25 -10.54 -12.92 5.35
N THR A 26 -11.48 -12.74 6.26
CA THR A 26 -12.76 -13.47 6.29
C THR A 26 -13.79 -12.86 5.36
N GLN A 27 -13.60 -11.58 5.00
CA GLN A 27 -14.51 -10.82 4.13
C GLN A 27 -13.76 -10.27 2.92
N PRO A 28 -14.25 -10.53 1.69
CA PRO A 28 -13.62 -10.01 0.47
C PRO A 28 -13.63 -8.48 0.46
N GLU A 29 -12.58 -7.89 -0.09
CA GLU A 29 -12.47 -6.42 -0.30
C GLU A 29 -12.76 -5.56 0.94
N THR A 30 -12.35 -6.05 2.12
CA THR A 30 -12.63 -5.38 3.40
C THR A 30 -11.33 -4.86 4.03
N ALA A 31 -11.15 -3.54 4.05
CA ALA A 31 -10.00 -2.89 4.66
C ALA A 31 -10.19 -2.74 6.19
N GLN A 32 -9.12 -2.91 6.96
CA GLN A 32 -9.12 -2.63 8.40
C GLN A 32 -8.80 -1.14 8.61
N LEU A 33 -9.82 -0.28 8.54
CA LEU A 33 -9.66 1.17 8.56
C LEU A 33 -8.98 1.67 9.85
N ASP A 34 -9.38 1.15 11.01
CA ASP A 34 -8.80 1.54 12.30
C ASP A 34 -7.29 1.24 12.35
N VAL A 35 -6.87 0.09 11.81
CA VAL A 35 -5.45 -0.29 11.72
C VAL A 35 -4.71 0.63 10.75
N LEU A 36 -5.32 0.96 9.61
CA LEU A 36 -4.70 1.89 8.65
C LEU A 36 -4.54 3.30 9.23
N ASP A 37 -5.54 3.79 9.95
CA ASP A 37 -5.48 5.09 10.62
C ASP A 37 -4.41 5.08 11.71
N GLN A 38 -4.33 4.03 12.53
CA GLN A 38 -3.26 3.89 13.52
C GLN A 38 -1.87 3.91 12.87
N LEU A 39 -1.65 3.08 11.84
CA LEU A 39 -0.38 3.02 11.12
C LEU A 39 -0.01 4.37 10.48
N ALA A 40 -0.98 5.10 9.94
CA ALA A 40 -0.76 6.42 9.35
C ALA A 40 -0.26 7.43 10.40
N HIS A 41 -0.83 7.43 11.60
CA HIS A 41 -0.37 8.28 12.70
C HIS A 41 1.01 7.87 13.22
N GLU A 42 1.30 6.58 13.33
CA GLU A 42 2.63 6.08 13.71
C GLU A 42 3.72 6.51 12.71
N LEU A 43 3.41 6.42 11.40
CA LEU A 43 4.31 6.86 10.34
C LEU A 43 4.54 8.38 10.34
N GLN A 44 3.48 9.16 10.61
CA GLN A 44 3.60 10.60 10.78
C GLN A 44 4.50 10.94 11.97
N ALA A 45 4.29 10.30 13.12
CA ALA A 45 5.08 10.53 14.32
C ALA A 45 6.56 10.19 14.09
N ALA A 46 6.85 9.07 13.41
CA ALA A 46 8.21 8.66 13.06
C ALA A 46 8.90 9.71 12.15
N ARG A 47 8.19 10.26 11.16
CA ARG A 47 8.74 11.32 10.30
C ARG A 47 8.93 12.65 11.03
N SER A 48 8.07 12.97 11.99
CA SER A 48 8.25 14.15 12.84
C SER A 48 9.49 14.04 13.73
N GLN A 49 9.79 12.84 14.23
CA GLN A 49 10.99 12.57 15.04
C GLN A 49 12.27 12.48 14.20
N ALA A 50 12.16 11.98 12.96
CA ALA A 50 13.28 11.85 12.04
C ALA A 50 12.95 12.51 10.69
N PRO A 51 13.10 13.84 10.55
CA PRO A 51 12.72 14.58 9.34
C PRO A 51 13.44 14.12 8.05
N HIS A 52 14.62 13.53 8.19
CA HIS A 52 15.41 12.99 7.08
C HIS A 52 15.08 11.51 6.74
N LEU A 53 14.18 10.87 7.49
CA LEU A 53 13.73 9.52 7.22
C LEU A 53 12.92 9.49 5.93
N ARG A 54 13.35 8.63 5.00
CA ARG A 54 12.66 8.40 3.73
C ARG A 54 12.05 7.01 3.77
N ILE A 55 10.75 6.92 3.53
CA ILE A 55 10.01 5.65 3.58
C ILE A 55 9.53 5.32 2.17
N LEU A 56 9.92 4.14 1.68
CA LEU A 56 9.22 3.47 0.59
C LEU A 56 8.23 2.50 1.23
N LEU A 57 6.94 2.76 1.05
CA LEU A 57 5.88 1.93 1.61
C LEU A 57 5.36 0.96 0.55
N GLY A 58 5.32 -0.33 0.87
CA GLY A 58 4.59 -1.33 0.10
C GLY A 58 3.54 -2.00 0.96
N HIS A 59 2.51 -2.57 0.33
CA HIS A 59 1.54 -3.41 1.03
C HIS A 59 1.18 -4.67 0.23
N GLY A 60 0.61 -5.67 0.90
CA GLY A 60 -0.03 -6.81 0.22
C GLY A 60 -1.43 -6.44 -0.24
N SER A 61 -1.97 -7.19 -1.22
CA SER A 61 -3.34 -6.99 -1.73
C SER A 61 -4.44 -7.50 -0.79
N GLY A 62 -4.09 -8.24 0.26
CA GLY A 62 -5.05 -8.66 1.29
C GLY A 62 -6.26 -9.41 0.72
N SER A 63 -7.43 -9.20 1.32
CA SER A 63 -8.69 -9.77 0.83
C SER A 63 -9.18 -9.19 -0.52
N PHE A 64 -8.56 -8.12 -1.03
CA PHE A 64 -8.86 -7.58 -2.35
C PHE A 64 -8.28 -8.45 -3.47
N GLY A 65 -7.00 -8.81 -3.35
CA GLY A 65 -6.35 -9.63 -4.37
C GLY A 65 -6.77 -11.10 -4.34
N HIS A 66 -6.98 -11.67 -3.14
CA HIS A 66 -7.36 -13.08 -3.01
C HIS A 66 -8.74 -13.37 -3.61
N ALA A 67 -9.71 -12.49 -3.37
CA ALA A 67 -11.08 -12.68 -3.87
C ALA A 67 -11.14 -12.61 -5.40
N ALA A 68 -10.47 -11.64 -6.02
CA ALA A 68 -10.43 -11.51 -7.47
C ALA A 68 -9.64 -12.65 -8.14
N ALA A 69 -8.49 -13.04 -7.57
CA ALA A 69 -7.66 -14.10 -8.15
C ALA A 69 -8.32 -15.49 -8.10
N ALA A 70 -9.12 -15.75 -7.06
CA ALA A 70 -9.83 -17.02 -6.92
C ALA A 70 -10.92 -17.22 -7.98
N ARG A 71 -11.50 -16.14 -8.53
CA ARG A 71 -12.55 -16.23 -9.57
C ARG A 71 -12.01 -16.70 -10.92
N HIS A 72 -10.73 -16.43 -11.21
CA HIS A 72 -10.13 -16.62 -12.54
C HIS A 72 -8.88 -17.52 -12.54
N ASP A 73 -8.54 -18.13 -11.40
CA ASP A 73 -7.32 -18.95 -11.17
C ASP A 73 -6.03 -18.31 -11.72
N THR A 74 -5.92 -16.98 -11.68
CA THR A 74 -4.82 -16.21 -12.28
C THR A 74 -3.45 -16.55 -11.71
N ARG A 75 -3.41 -17.21 -10.55
CA ARG A 75 -2.18 -17.71 -9.93
C ARG A 75 -1.48 -18.77 -10.78
N ARG A 76 -2.21 -19.49 -11.63
CA ARG A 76 -1.64 -20.48 -12.57
C ARG A 76 -1.14 -19.88 -13.89
N GLY A 77 -1.21 -18.56 -14.03
CA GLY A 77 -0.89 -17.86 -15.26
C GLY A 77 -2.13 -17.60 -16.11
N VAL A 78 -1.96 -16.80 -17.15
CA VAL A 78 -3.01 -16.26 -18.00
C VAL A 78 -2.65 -16.50 -19.45
N ASN A 79 -3.51 -17.21 -20.20
CA ASN A 79 -3.20 -17.67 -21.56
C ASN A 79 -4.30 -17.37 -22.59
N ASP A 80 -5.42 -16.77 -22.16
CA ASP A 80 -6.57 -16.46 -23.01
C ASP A 80 -7.21 -15.12 -22.61
N ALA A 81 -8.20 -14.68 -23.38
CA ALA A 81 -8.88 -13.41 -23.16
C ALA A 81 -9.58 -13.33 -21.80
N ALA A 82 -10.17 -14.44 -21.34
CA ALA A 82 -10.85 -14.51 -20.05
C ALA A 82 -9.86 -14.36 -18.87
N GLY A 83 -8.71 -15.03 -18.94
CA GLY A 83 -7.66 -14.87 -17.95
C GLY A 83 -7.08 -13.46 -17.91
N TRP A 84 -6.96 -12.78 -19.06
CA TRP A 84 -6.50 -11.39 -19.12
C TRP A 84 -7.52 -10.43 -18.51
N LEU A 85 -8.82 -10.69 -18.70
CA LEU A 85 -9.87 -9.97 -17.99
C LEU A 85 -9.75 -10.18 -16.48
N GLY A 86 -9.58 -11.42 -16.02
CA GLY A 86 -9.37 -11.74 -14.61
C GLY A 86 -8.12 -11.09 -14.02
N PHE A 87 -7.04 -11.00 -14.80
CA PHE A 87 -5.82 -10.28 -14.40
C PHE A 87 -6.09 -8.78 -14.20
N ALA A 88 -6.84 -8.16 -15.11
CA ALA A 88 -7.24 -6.76 -14.99
C ALA A 88 -8.12 -6.53 -13.75
N GLU A 89 -9.06 -7.43 -13.46
CA GLU A 89 -9.90 -7.36 -12.25
C GLU A 89 -9.08 -7.47 -10.95
N VAL A 90 -8.06 -8.35 -10.93
CA VAL A 90 -7.14 -8.45 -9.78
C VAL A 90 -6.33 -7.17 -9.59
N ALA A 91 -5.82 -6.59 -10.68
CA ALA A 91 -5.07 -5.35 -10.64
C ALA A 91 -5.94 -4.18 -10.16
N ASP A 92 -7.17 -4.08 -10.64
CA ASP A 92 -8.17 -3.09 -10.22
C ASP A 92 -8.53 -3.24 -8.73
N ALA A 93 -8.74 -4.46 -8.24
CA ALA A 93 -8.98 -4.72 -6.82
C ALA A 93 -7.79 -4.30 -5.95
N ALA A 94 -6.56 -4.60 -6.37
CA ALA A 94 -5.36 -4.15 -5.66
C ALA A 94 -5.22 -2.62 -5.68
N ALA A 95 -5.59 -1.97 -6.79
CA ALA A 95 -5.58 -0.51 -6.91
C ALA A 95 -6.61 0.16 -5.99
N ARG A 96 -7.80 -0.43 -5.80
CA ARG A 96 -8.78 0.03 -4.80
C ARG A 96 -8.20 0.02 -3.39
N LEU A 97 -7.57 -1.07 -2.97
CA LEU A 97 -6.92 -1.13 -1.66
C LEU A 97 -5.82 -0.07 -1.54
N ASN A 98 -4.97 0.08 -2.57
CA ASN A 98 -3.93 1.12 -2.58
C ASN A 98 -4.55 2.52 -2.42
N ARG A 99 -5.69 2.79 -3.06
CA ARG A 99 -6.37 4.09 -2.91
C ARG A 99 -6.80 4.36 -1.47
N ILE A 100 -7.37 3.36 -0.80
CA ILE A 100 -7.77 3.44 0.61
C ILE A 100 -6.53 3.71 1.48
N VAL A 101 -5.45 2.95 1.30
CA VAL A 101 -4.20 3.14 2.07
C VAL A 101 -3.68 4.57 1.92
N VAL A 102 -3.57 5.07 0.69
CA VAL A 102 -3.07 6.43 0.46
C VAL A 102 -4.02 7.50 0.99
N GLU A 103 -5.34 7.30 0.91
CA GLU A 103 -6.32 8.21 1.53
C GLU A 103 -6.06 8.37 3.03
N ARG A 104 -5.86 7.27 3.76
CA ARG A 104 -5.58 7.28 5.20
C ARG A 104 -4.25 7.98 5.52
N LEU A 105 -3.21 7.73 4.72
CA LEU A 105 -1.91 8.40 4.88
C LEU A 105 -2.01 9.91 4.61
N LEU A 106 -2.72 10.32 3.56
CA LEU A 106 -2.96 11.73 3.26
C LEU A 106 -3.78 12.41 4.36
N ALA A 107 -4.79 11.73 4.91
CA ALA A 107 -5.59 12.22 6.03
C ALA A 107 -4.74 12.45 7.30
N ALA A 108 -3.71 11.64 7.52
CA ALA A 108 -2.71 11.85 8.58
C ALA A 108 -1.67 12.94 8.25
N GLY A 109 -1.76 13.60 7.10
CA GLY A 109 -0.84 14.67 6.69
C GLY A 109 0.48 14.16 6.08
N LEU A 110 0.58 12.88 5.72
CA LEU A 110 1.75 12.35 5.03
C LEU A 110 1.69 12.67 3.53
N PRO A 111 2.70 13.33 2.94
CA PRO A 111 2.76 13.57 1.49
C PRO A 111 3.11 12.29 0.73
N VAL A 112 2.11 11.47 0.45
CA VAL A 112 2.25 10.18 -0.25
C VAL A 112 1.78 10.28 -1.70
N TRP A 113 2.48 9.57 -2.57
CA TRP A 113 2.13 9.38 -3.98
C TRP A 113 2.27 7.88 -4.33
N SER A 114 1.39 7.38 -5.19
CA SER A 114 1.34 5.98 -5.65
C SER A 114 1.05 5.90 -7.13
#